data_AF-A0A962AEA3-F1
#
_entry.id   AF-A0A962AEA3-F1
#
_cell.length_a   1.000
_cell.length_b   1.000
_cell.length_c   1.000
_cell.angle_alpha   90.00
_cell.angle_beta   90.00
_cell.angle_gamma   90.00
#
_symmetry.space_group_name_H-M   'P 1'
#
loop_
_entity.id
_entity.type
_entity.pdbx_description
1 polymer ?
#
loop_
_entity_poly.entity_id
_entity_poly.type
_entity_poly.pdbx_seq_one_letter_code
_entity_poly.pdbx_strand_id
1 'polypeptide(L)'
;KRDNLLVETFPRGNRFFTVAYPFEGRLAHQTLGMLLTRRMERSGLKPLGFVANDYAMAVWSLADTARADMAALFNQDMLGDDLEAWLQESALMKRTFRNCAIVAHLIEMRFPGKEKTGRQATVSTDLIYDVLRRHEPDHILLEAAYADAATGLLDIGRLSDMLRRVQGRITHRALDRISPLAVPVMLEIGKEPIYGEARDDALRMAAEELIEEAHP
;
A
#
# COMPACT_ATOMS: atom_id res chain seq x y z
N LYS A 1 11.13 -23.31 7.30
CA LYS A 1 11.25 -23.11 8.78
C LYS A 1 10.33 -21.96 9.15
N ARG A 2 9.76 -21.94 10.36
CA ARG A 2 8.80 -20.89 10.80
C ARG A 2 9.35 -19.46 10.72
N ASP A 3 10.67 -19.31 10.71
CA ASP A 3 11.30 -17.98 10.68
C ASP A 3 11.77 -17.52 9.30
N ASN A 4 11.47 -18.28 8.24
CA ASN A 4 11.86 -17.92 6.88
C ASN A 4 10.68 -17.29 6.15
N LEU A 5 10.95 -16.23 5.38
CA LEU A 5 9.99 -15.71 4.41
C LEU A 5 10.19 -16.43 3.09
N LEU A 6 9.14 -17.08 2.58
CA LEU A 6 9.12 -17.54 1.19
C LEU A 6 8.65 -16.37 0.32
N VAL A 7 9.41 -16.09 -0.73
CA VAL A 7 9.01 -15.17 -1.80
C VAL A 7 9.07 -15.93 -3.12
N GLU A 8 7.96 -15.96 -3.84
CA GLU A 8 7.86 -16.54 -5.18
C GLU A 8 7.71 -15.43 -6.21
N THR A 9 8.43 -15.53 -7.32
CA THR A 9 8.25 -14.63 -8.48
C THR A 9 7.93 -15.43 -9.72
N PHE A 10 6.96 -14.98 -10.52
CA PHE A 10 6.59 -15.67 -11.75
C PHE A 10 5.92 -14.73 -12.76
N PRO A 11 6.06 -15.01 -14.08
CA PRO A 11 5.28 -14.35 -15.11
C PRO A 11 3.85 -14.91 -15.18
N ARG A 12 2.88 -14.07 -15.55
CA ARG A 12 1.53 -14.49 -15.94
C ARG A 12 0.93 -13.43 -16.87
N GLY A 13 0.69 -13.81 -18.13
CA GLY A 13 0.29 -12.85 -19.16
C GLY A 13 1.42 -11.86 -19.44
N ASN A 14 1.09 -10.57 -19.57
CA ASN A 14 2.04 -9.46 -19.76
C ASN A 14 2.56 -8.87 -18.44
N ARG A 15 2.46 -9.60 -17.31
CA ARG A 15 2.81 -9.12 -15.97
C ARG A 15 3.69 -10.10 -15.21
N PHE A 16 4.45 -9.55 -14.26
CA PHE A 16 5.29 -10.29 -13.33
C PHE A 16 4.76 -10.11 -11.92
N PHE A 17 4.70 -11.22 -11.18
CA PHE A 17 4.15 -11.28 -9.83
C PHE A 17 5.26 -11.56 -8.84
N THR A 18 5.23 -10.87 -7.70
CA THR A 18 6.01 -11.16 -6.50
C THR A 18 5.04 -11.49 -5.38
N VAL A 19 5.07 -12.73 -4.89
CA VAL A 19 4.18 -13.23 -3.84
C VAL A 19 5.00 -13.57 -2.60
N ALA A 20 4.66 -12.96 -1.47
CA ALA A 20 5.30 -13.22 -0.18
C ALA A 20 4.30 -13.93 0.75
N TYR A 21 4.81 -14.82 1.61
CA TYR A 21 4.02 -15.61 2.55
C TYR A 21 4.44 -15.35 4.01
N PRO A 22 4.08 -14.20 4.62
CA PRO A 22 4.57 -13.81 5.95
C PRO A 22 3.75 -14.41 7.10
N PHE A 23 2.47 -14.72 6.88
CA PHE A 23 1.52 -15.20 7.89
C PHE A 23 1.31 -14.25 9.08
N GLU A 24 1.32 -12.95 8.83
CA GLU A 24 1.12 -11.89 9.84
C GLU A 24 -0.31 -11.33 9.88
N GLY A 25 -1.23 -11.84 9.07
CA GLY A 25 -2.58 -11.31 9.00
C GLY A 25 -2.71 -10.10 8.08
N ARG A 26 -3.95 -9.80 7.71
CA ARG A 26 -4.26 -8.88 6.62
C ARG A 26 -3.73 -7.45 6.82
N LEU A 27 -3.79 -6.88 8.02
CA LEU A 27 -3.37 -5.48 8.25
C LEU A 27 -1.85 -5.29 8.06
N ALA A 28 -1.04 -6.21 8.57
CA ALA A 28 0.41 -6.19 8.36
C ALA A 28 0.77 -6.41 6.89
N HIS A 29 0.08 -7.33 6.22
CA HIS A 29 0.27 -7.58 4.79
C HIS A 29 -0.16 -6.42 3.89
N GLN A 30 -1.24 -5.73 4.25
CA GLN A 30 -1.67 -4.50 3.56
C GLN A 30 -0.59 -3.43 3.69
N THR A 31 -0.12 -3.18 4.91
CA THR A 31 0.95 -2.21 5.17
C THR A 31 2.21 -2.57 4.37
N LEU A 32 2.62 -3.84 4.39
CA LEU A 32 3.76 -4.33 3.61
C LEU A 32 3.57 -4.11 2.10
N GLY A 33 2.40 -4.44 1.54
CA GLY A 33 2.14 -4.26 0.11
C GLY A 33 2.21 -2.80 -0.33
N MET A 34 1.77 -1.88 0.52
CA MET A 34 1.86 -0.44 0.26
C MET A 34 3.31 0.05 0.23
N LEU A 35 4.12 -0.34 1.22
CA LEU A 35 5.53 0.05 1.28
C LEU A 35 6.35 -0.62 0.16
N LEU A 36 6.07 -1.90 -0.09
CA LEU A 36 6.78 -2.67 -1.10
C LEU A 36 6.55 -2.12 -2.50
N THR A 37 5.32 -1.70 -2.85
CA THR A 37 5.07 -1.06 -4.15
C THR A 37 5.85 0.25 -4.29
N ARG A 38 5.90 1.12 -3.27
CA ARG A 38 6.73 2.33 -3.32
C ARG A 38 8.22 2.05 -3.52
N ARG A 39 8.73 1.04 -2.81
CA ARG A 39 10.13 0.61 -2.95
C ARG A 39 10.43 0.03 -4.33
N MET A 40 9.53 -0.80 -4.84
CA MET A 40 9.62 -1.38 -6.18
C MET A 40 9.61 -0.30 -7.25
N GLU A 41 8.80 0.75 -7.10
CA GLU A 41 8.77 1.91 -8.03
C GLU A 41 10.14 2.59 -8.10
N ARG A 42 10.74 2.93 -6.95
CA ARG A 42 12.09 3.52 -6.92
C ARG A 42 13.19 2.59 -7.43
N SER A 43 12.95 1.29 -7.38
CA SER A 43 13.86 0.27 -7.94
C SER A 43 13.62 0.02 -9.44
N GLY A 44 12.72 0.77 -10.08
CA GLY A 44 12.41 0.64 -11.51
C GLY A 44 11.61 -0.61 -11.86
N LEU A 45 11.00 -1.27 -10.88
CA LEU A 45 10.26 -2.52 -11.07
C LEU A 45 8.82 -2.30 -11.56
N LYS A 46 8.34 -1.06 -11.63
CA LYS A 46 7.03 -0.67 -12.20
C LYS A 46 5.84 -1.49 -11.64
N PRO A 47 5.63 -1.50 -10.32
CA PRO A 47 4.46 -2.13 -9.71
C PRO A 47 3.16 -1.46 -10.14
N LEU A 48 2.17 -2.28 -10.47
CA LEU A 48 0.83 -1.84 -10.88
C LEU A 48 -0.20 -1.92 -9.75
N GLY A 49 0.07 -2.73 -8.72
CA GLY A 49 -0.82 -2.90 -7.59
C GLY A 49 -0.43 -4.09 -6.73
N PHE A 50 -1.12 -4.22 -5.60
CA PHE A 50 -0.93 -5.32 -4.67
C PHE A 50 -2.28 -5.82 -4.11
N VAL A 51 -2.27 -7.04 -3.57
CA VAL A 51 -3.37 -7.60 -2.79
C VAL A 51 -2.80 -8.31 -1.55
N ALA A 52 -3.58 -8.36 -0.48
CA ALA A 52 -3.17 -8.92 0.79
C ALA A 52 -4.35 -9.61 1.48
N ASN A 53 -4.11 -10.83 1.98
CA ASN A 53 -5.04 -11.57 2.84
C ASN A 53 -4.35 -12.00 4.13
N ASP A 54 -4.91 -12.92 4.90
CA ASP A 54 -4.34 -13.27 6.21
C ASP A 54 -3.03 -14.06 6.16
N TYR A 55 -2.70 -14.65 5.00
CA TYR A 55 -1.57 -15.58 4.88
C TYR A 55 -0.47 -15.07 3.96
N ALA A 56 -0.84 -14.30 2.93
CA ALA A 56 0.05 -13.88 1.88
C ALA A 56 -0.26 -12.47 1.38
N MET A 57 0.70 -11.91 0.65
CA MET A 57 0.52 -10.72 -0.14
C MET A 57 1.14 -10.92 -1.53
N ALA A 58 0.60 -10.25 -2.53
CA ALA A 58 1.12 -10.30 -3.90
C ALA A 58 1.21 -8.88 -4.47
N VAL A 59 2.32 -8.58 -5.14
CA VAL A 59 2.47 -7.40 -6.02
C VAL A 59 2.53 -7.88 -7.45
N TRP A 60 1.92 -7.16 -8.38
CA TRP A 60 2.13 -7.36 -9.81
C TRP A 60 2.72 -6.11 -10.44
N SER A 61 3.53 -6.33 -11.47
CA SER A 61 4.42 -5.33 -12.03
C SER A 61 4.67 -5.58 -13.51
N LEU A 62 5.15 -4.55 -14.22
CA LEU A 62 5.52 -4.64 -15.63
C LEU A 62 6.94 -5.15 -15.84
N ALA A 63 7.85 -4.91 -14.89
CA ALA A 63 9.22 -5.39 -14.99
C ALA A 63 9.38 -6.77 -14.36
N ASP A 64 10.30 -7.58 -14.90
CA ASP A 64 10.61 -8.89 -14.33
C ASP A 64 11.28 -8.76 -12.96
N THR A 65 10.71 -9.43 -11.97
CA THR A 65 11.17 -9.45 -10.57
C THR A 65 11.99 -10.69 -10.24
N ALA A 66 12.17 -11.62 -11.18
CA ALA A 66 12.89 -12.88 -10.97
C ALA A 66 14.38 -12.71 -10.58
N ARG A 67 14.96 -11.55 -10.86
CA ARG A 67 16.35 -11.20 -10.47
C ARG A 67 16.44 -10.04 -9.49
N ALA A 68 15.30 -9.57 -8.95
CA ALA A 68 15.32 -8.49 -7.99
C ALA A 68 15.95 -8.94 -6.66
N ASP A 69 16.61 -8.02 -5.97
CA ASP A 69 17.19 -8.27 -4.66
C ASP A 69 16.07 -8.30 -3.59
N MET A 70 15.59 -9.50 -3.26
CA MET A 70 14.55 -9.66 -2.24
C MET A 70 15.03 -9.24 -0.84
N ALA A 71 16.32 -9.30 -0.54
CA ALA A 71 16.82 -8.82 0.74
C ALA A 71 16.72 -7.29 0.84
N ALA A 72 17.02 -6.58 -0.24
CA ALA A 72 16.82 -5.14 -0.32
C ALA A 72 15.33 -4.76 -0.32
N LEU A 73 14.50 -5.47 -1.09
CA LEU A 73 13.06 -5.18 -1.17
C LEU A 73 12.32 -5.37 0.15
N PHE A 74 12.72 -6.34 0.99
CA PHE A 74 12.12 -6.61 2.30
C PHE A 74 12.99 -6.12 3.47
N ASN A 75 13.90 -5.17 3.24
CA ASN A 75 14.69 -4.58 4.32
C ASN A 75 13.80 -3.74 5.25
N GLN A 76 14.04 -3.84 6.56
CA GLN A 76 13.29 -3.12 7.59
C GLN A 76 13.36 -1.59 7.48
N ASP A 77 14.38 -1.04 6.81
CA ASP A 77 14.51 0.39 6.54
C ASP A 77 13.29 1.02 5.83
N MET A 78 12.39 0.23 5.22
CA MET A 78 11.12 0.73 4.67
C MET A 78 10.21 1.37 5.72
N LEU A 79 10.38 1.03 6.99
CA LEU A 79 9.58 1.58 8.07
C LEU A 79 10.01 3.00 8.46
N GLY A 80 11.12 3.50 7.93
CA GLY A 80 11.50 4.90 8.01
C GLY A 80 10.87 5.69 6.88
N ASP A 81 11.71 6.19 5.98
CA ASP A 81 11.34 7.16 4.94
C ASP A 81 10.19 6.69 4.02
N ASP A 82 10.08 5.39 3.73
CA ASP A 82 9.04 4.88 2.80
C ASP A 82 7.67 4.96 3.45
N LEU A 83 7.60 4.61 4.74
CA LEU A 83 6.38 4.70 5.52
C LEU A 83 5.95 6.15 5.70
N GLU A 84 6.88 7.03 6.04
CA GLU A 84 6.59 8.44 6.19
C GLU A 84 6.12 9.06 4.87
N ALA A 85 6.89 8.90 3.78
CA ALA A 85 6.51 9.41 2.47
C ALA A 85 5.15 8.87 2.01
N TRP A 86 4.88 7.59 2.24
CA TRP A 86 3.59 7.00 1.89
C TRP A 86 2.45 7.55 2.74
N LEU A 87 2.59 7.63 4.06
CA LEU A 87 1.54 8.17 4.95
C LEU A 87 1.15 9.58 4.52
N GLN A 88 2.14 10.37 4.14
CA GLN A 88 1.96 11.74 3.69
C GLN A 88 1.18 11.89 2.38
N GLU A 89 1.26 10.92 1.48
CA GLU A 89 0.53 10.92 0.20
C GLU A 89 -0.79 10.12 0.27
N SER A 90 -0.99 9.37 1.34
CA SER A 90 -2.14 8.48 1.48
C SER A 90 -3.44 9.25 1.77
N ALA A 91 -4.51 8.84 1.08
CA ALA A 91 -5.87 9.20 1.48
C ALA A 91 -6.22 8.70 2.90
N LEU A 92 -5.46 7.72 3.41
CA LEU A 92 -5.59 7.21 4.78
C LEU A 92 -5.36 8.31 5.80
N MET A 93 -4.27 9.07 5.70
CA MET A 93 -3.94 10.07 6.71
C MET A 93 -4.96 11.21 6.72
N LYS A 94 -5.40 11.69 5.55
CA LYS A 94 -6.49 12.68 5.45
C LYS A 94 -7.79 12.17 6.06
N ARG A 95 -8.11 10.88 5.89
CA ARG A 95 -9.28 10.24 6.52
C ARG A 95 -9.13 10.16 8.04
N THR A 96 -7.98 9.75 8.56
CA THR A 96 -7.75 9.64 10.00
C THR A 96 -7.73 11.02 10.66
N PHE A 97 -7.05 11.99 10.05
CA PHE A 97 -7.02 13.38 10.51
C PHE A 97 -8.41 13.99 10.64
N ARG A 98 -9.33 13.66 9.73
CA ARG A 98 -10.72 14.09 9.84
C ARG A 98 -11.40 13.61 11.11
N ASN A 99 -11.18 12.36 11.51
CA ASN A 99 -11.75 11.86 12.75
C ASN A 99 -11.22 12.66 13.94
N CYS A 100 -9.92 12.94 13.98
CA CYS A 100 -9.31 13.80 15.00
C CYS A 100 -9.89 15.22 14.98
N ALA A 101 -10.04 15.83 13.80
CA ALA A 101 -10.59 17.18 13.65
C ALA A 101 -12.07 17.29 14.09
N ILE A 102 -12.86 16.24 13.88
CA ILE A 102 -14.25 16.16 14.36
C ILE A 102 -14.27 16.07 15.89
N VAL A 103 -13.47 15.18 16.48
CA VAL A 103 -13.39 15.02 17.96
C VAL A 103 -12.89 16.31 18.62
N ALA A 104 -11.89 16.96 18.01
CA ALA A 104 -11.35 18.23 18.46
C ALA A 104 -12.25 19.45 18.17
N HIS A 105 -13.44 19.24 17.58
CA HIS A 105 -14.41 20.30 17.25
C HIS A 105 -13.88 21.39 16.30
N LEU A 106 -12.83 21.09 15.51
CA LEU A 106 -12.34 21.99 14.45
C LEU A 106 -13.30 22.08 13.26
N ILE A 107 -14.18 21.10 13.13
CA ILE A 107 -15.21 21.07 12.09
C ILE A 107 -16.56 20.87 12.75
N GLU A 108 -17.34 21.95 12.78
CA GLU A 108 -18.74 21.86 13.19
C GLU A 108 -19.57 21.20 12.09
N MET A 109 -20.08 20.01 12.40
CA MET A 109 -20.96 19.23 11.52
C MET A 109 -22.40 19.76 11.51
N ARG A 110 -22.84 20.34 12.63
CA ARG A 110 -24.21 20.82 12.86
C ARG A 110 -24.21 22.27 13.32
N PHE A 111 -24.84 23.14 12.55
CA PHE A 111 -25.14 24.53 12.91
C PHE A 111 -26.66 24.68 13.05
N PRO A 112 -27.19 25.50 13.97
CA PRO A 112 -28.62 25.79 14.02
C PRO A 112 -29.15 26.25 12.65
N GLY A 113 -30.03 25.43 12.06
CA GLY A 113 -30.62 25.68 10.74
C GLY A 113 -29.79 25.29 9.51
N LYS A 114 -28.55 24.77 9.67
CA LYS A 114 -27.70 24.29 8.56
C LYS A 114 -26.86 23.08 8.97
N GLU A 115 -27.06 21.94 8.31
CA GLU A 115 -26.16 20.78 8.42
C GLU A 115 -25.16 20.79 7.25
N LYS A 116 -23.87 20.63 7.54
CA LYS A 116 -22.87 20.43 6.48
C LYS A 116 -23.04 19.02 5.91
N THR A 117 -23.04 18.91 4.59
CA THR A 117 -22.98 17.58 3.94
C THR A 117 -21.62 16.93 4.18
N GLY A 118 -21.55 15.60 4.22
CA GLY A 118 -20.29 14.86 4.41
C GLY A 118 -19.19 15.25 3.41
N ARG A 119 -19.57 15.65 2.19
CA ARG A 119 -18.67 16.19 1.15
C ARG A 119 -18.11 17.58 1.49
N GLN A 120 -18.90 18.46 2.11
CA GLN A 120 -18.43 19.78 2.56
C GLN A 120 -17.51 19.68 3.77
N ALA A 121 -17.77 18.72 4.67
CA ALA A 121 -16.85 18.38 5.74
C ALA A 121 -15.49 17.91 5.18
N THR A 122 -15.48 17.08 4.12
CA THR A 122 -14.25 16.61 3.44
C THR A 122 -13.34 17.73 2.99
N VAL A 123 -13.88 18.64 2.19
CA VAL A 123 -13.06 19.71 1.60
C VAL A 123 -12.43 20.60 2.67
N SER A 124 -13.14 20.82 3.78
CA SER A 124 -12.65 21.63 4.90
C SER A 124 -11.51 20.93 5.64
N THR A 125 -11.63 19.63 5.91
CA THR A 125 -10.59 18.89 6.64
C THR A 125 -9.32 18.73 5.83
N ASP A 126 -9.42 18.44 4.54
CA ASP A 126 -8.25 18.19 3.69
C ASP A 126 -7.38 19.44 3.57
N LEU A 127 -8.00 20.63 3.47
CA LEU A 127 -7.26 21.90 3.45
C LEU A 127 -6.56 22.17 4.79
N ILE A 128 -7.24 21.94 5.92
CA ILE A 128 -6.64 22.12 7.25
C ILE A 128 -5.45 21.18 7.41
N TYR A 129 -5.58 19.92 7.00
CA TYR A 129 -4.49 18.95 7.00
C TYR A 129 -3.30 19.45 6.17
N ASP A 130 -3.54 19.88 4.93
CA ASP A 130 -2.48 20.31 4.02
C ASP A 130 -1.77 21.58 4.54
N VAL A 131 -2.48 22.49 5.20
CA VAL A 131 -1.91 23.70 5.83
C VAL A 131 -1.09 23.35 7.07
N LEU A 132 -1.65 22.59 8.01
CA LEU A 132 -0.93 22.18 9.23
C LEU A 132 0.33 21.42 8.86
N ARG A 133 0.24 20.47 7.93
CA ARG A 133 1.42 19.73 7.47
C ARG A 133 2.54 20.65 6.94
N ARG A 134 2.18 21.71 6.20
CA ARG A 134 3.17 22.61 5.59
C ARG A 134 3.77 23.60 6.58
N HIS A 135 2.99 24.04 7.56
CA HIS A 135 3.37 25.18 8.41
C HIS A 135 3.62 24.81 9.87
N GLU A 136 2.99 23.74 10.37
CA GLU A 136 3.06 23.22 11.74
C GLU A 136 3.10 21.68 11.73
N PRO A 137 4.17 21.06 11.21
CA PRO A 137 4.26 19.59 11.08
C PRO A 137 4.17 18.85 12.43
N ASP A 138 4.59 19.49 13.51
CA ASP A 138 4.54 18.95 14.89
C ASP A 138 3.19 19.23 15.59
N HIS A 139 2.13 19.54 14.82
CA HIS A 139 0.83 19.86 15.40
C HIS A 139 0.18 18.60 16.00
N ILE A 140 -0.31 18.71 17.24
CA ILE A 140 -0.87 17.58 18.04
C ILE A 140 -1.95 16.75 17.33
N LEU A 141 -2.74 17.36 16.44
CA LEU A 141 -3.74 16.62 15.65
C LEU A 141 -3.15 15.78 14.52
N LEU A 142 -2.00 16.17 13.98
CA LEU A 142 -1.24 15.34 13.05
C LEU A 142 -0.64 14.16 13.81
N GLU A 143 -0.08 14.39 14.99
CA GLU A 143 0.43 13.33 15.87
C GLU A 143 -0.66 12.32 16.27
N ALA A 144 -1.84 12.82 16.68
CA ALA A 144 -2.99 11.98 17.01
C ALA A 144 -3.48 11.17 15.80
N ALA A 145 -3.59 11.79 14.63
CA ALA A 145 -3.99 11.11 13.41
C ALA A 145 -2.99 10.01 13.01
N TYR A 146 -1.69 10.26 13.22
CA TYR A 146 -0.64 9.28 13.00
C TYR A 146 -0.79 8.10 13.96
N ALA A 147 -0.96 8.35 15.26
CA ALA A 147 -1.12 7.31 16.27
C ALA A 147 -2.35 6.42 16.01
N ASP A 148 -3.48 7.02 15.62
CA ASP A 148 -4.71 6.31 15.25
C ASP A 148 -4.51 5.44 14.00
N ALA A 149 -3.83 5.97 12.97
CA ALA A 149 -3.53 5.22 11.76
C ALA A 149 -2.61 4.02 12.04
N ALA A 150 -1.58 4.24 12.85
CA ALA A 150 -0.58 3.23 13.22
C ALA A 150 -1.16 2.06 14.05
N THR A 151 -2.24 2.31 14.80
CA THR A 151 -2.82 1.33 15.73
C THR A 151 -4.09 0.67 15.19
N GLY A 152 -4.93 1.42 14.46
CA GLY A 152 -6.26 0.95 14.06
C GLY A 152 -6.42 0.58 12.58
N LEU A 153 -5.51 1.04 11.72
CA LEU A 153 -5.64 0.89 10.26
C LEU A 153 -4.42 0.23 9.61
N LEU A 154 -3.29 0.23 10.31
CA LEU A 154 -2.04 -0.43 9.97
C LEU A 154 -1.59 -1.26 11.17
N ASP A 155 -0.73 -2.25 10.95
CA ASP A 155 -0.06 -2.97 12.02
C ASP A 155 1.46 -2.86 11.84
N ILE A 156 1.97 -1.66 12.11
CA ILE A 156 3.39 -1.33 11.93
C ILE A 156 4.26 -2.12 12.90
N GLY A 157 3.79 -2.33 14.14
CA GLY A 157 4.51 -3.12 15.14
C GLY A 157 4.75 -4.55 14.68
N ARG A 158 3.69 -5.23 14.25
CA ARG A 158 3.80 -6.59 13.71
C ARG A 158 4.63 -6.67 12.44
N LEU A 159 4.47 -5.70 11.54
CA LEU A 159 5.29 -5.63 10.33
C LEU A 159 6.78 -5.48 10.67
N SER A 160 7.12 -4.58 11.61
CA SER A 160 8.49 -4.40 12.11
C SER A 160 9.08 -5.69 12.67
N ASP A 161 8.33 -6.39 13.52
CA ASP A 161 8.77 -7.66 14.10
C ASP A 161 8.97 -8.73 13.03
N MET A 162 8.10 -8.78 12.02
CA MET A 162 8.24 -9.68 10.88
C MET A 162 9.49 -9.37 10.06
N LEU A 163 9.70 -8.11 9.65
CA LEU A 163 10.86 -7.71 8.82
C LEU A 163 12.18 -8.00 9.55
N ARG A 164 12.24 -7.71 10.86
CA ARG A 164 13.39 -8.05 11.70
C ARG A 164 13.60 -9.56 11.77
N ARG A 165 12.52 -10.33 11.91
CA ARG A 165 12.58 -11.80 11.95
C ARG A 165 13.11 -12.36 10.63
N VAL A 166 12.66 -11.88 9.49
CA VAL A 166 13.01 -12.50 8.19
C VAL A 166 14.32 -11.99 7.61
N GLN A 167 14.99 -11.02 8.24
CA GLN A 167 16.28 -10.48 7.82
C GLN A 167 17.31 -11.61 7.63
N GLY A 168 17.89 -11.69 6.42
CA GLY A 168 18.84 -12.75 6.03
C GLY A 168 18.23 -14.16 5.92
N ARG A 169 16.90 -14.29 6.06
CA ARG A 169 16.15 -15.57 6.06
C ARG A 169 15.06 -15.60 4.98
N ILE A 170 15.29 -14.89 3.87
CA ILE A 170 14.39 -14.87 2.72
C ILE A 170 14.79 -15.99 1.75
N THR A 171 13.86 -16.89 1.48
CA THR A 171 13.98 -17.90 0.42
C THR A 171 13.25 -17.37 -0.79
N HIS A 172 14.00 -16.92 -1.80
CA HIS A 172 13.43 -16.52 -3.09
C HIS A 172 13.36 -17.71 -4.06
N ARG A 173 12.22 -17.87 -4.73
CA ARG A 173 11.98 -18.86 -5.79
C ARG A 173 11.45 -18.15 -7.03
N ALA A 174 12.29 -18.00 -8.04
CA ALA A 174 11.85 -17.67 -9.38
C ALA A 174 11.23 -18.92 -10.04
N LEU A 175 9.98 -18.80 -10.48
CA LEU A 175 9.19 -19.87 -11.08
C LEU A 175 8.75 -19.47 -12.48
N ASP A 176 8.59 -20.45 -13.37
CA ASP A 176 8.12 -20.20 -14.74
C ASP A 176 6.59 -20.00 -14.83
N ARG A 177 5.86 -20.31 -13.75
CA ARG A 177 4.39 -20.21 -13.68
C ARG A 177 3.91 -20.06 -12.23
N ILE A 178 2.64 -19.68 -12.10
CA ILE A 178 1.93 -19.60 -10.81
C ILE A 178 2.03 -20.92 -10.03
N SER A 179 2.35 -20.84 -8.74
CA SER A 179 2.35 -21.99 -7.84
C SER A 179 0.95 -22.25 -7.27
N PRO A 180 0.61 -23.50 -6.87
CA PRO A 180 -0.62 -23.77 -6.14
C PRO A 180 -0.79 -22.93 -4.87
N LEU A 181 0.33 -22.56 -4.22
CA LEU A 181 0.34 -21.75 -3.00
C LEU A 181 -0.05 -20.29 -3.28
N ALA A 182 0.26 -19.76 -4.46
CA ALA A 182 -0.11 -18.41 -4.88
C ALA A 182 -1.59 -18.28 -5.27
N VAL A 183 -2.27 -19.37 -5.63
CA VAL A 183 -3.66 -19.32 -6.15
C VAL A 183 -4.62 -18.55 -5.23
N PRO A 184 -4.69 -18.77 -3.90
CA PRO A 184 -5.66 -18.08 -3.05
C PRO A 184 -5.54 -16.55 -3.10
N VAL A 185 -4.33 -16.01 -2.92
CA VAL A 185 -4.09 -14.57 -2.95
C VAL A 185 -4.30 -13.99 -4.36
N MET A 186 -3.98 -14.76 -5.40
CA MET A 186 -4.19 -14.35 -6.80
C MET A 186 -5.66 -14.26 -7.19
N LEU A 187 -6.56 -15.00 -6.55
CA LEU A 187 -8.01 -14.91 -6.77
C LEU A 187 -8.64 -13.66 -6.13
N GLU A 188 -7.90 -12.94 -5.29
CA GLU A 188 -8.35 -11.70 -4.67
C GLU A 188 -7.97 -10.45 -5.47
N ILE A 189 -7.11 -10.60 -6.49
CA ILE A 189 -6.73 -9.51 -7.39
C ILE A 189 -7.97 -8.96 -8.09
N GLY A 190 -8.14 -7.64 -8.04
CA GLY A 190 -9.26 -6.93 -8.68
C GLY A 190 -10.56 -6.92 -7.87
N LYS A 191 -10.61 -7.53 -6.69
CA LYS A 191 -11.78 -7.43 -5.79
C LYS A 191 -11.87 -6.07 -5.09
N GLU A 192 -10.74 -5.41 -4.86
CA GLU A 192 -10.67 -4.10 -4.21
C GLU A 192 -9.97 -3.08 -5.13
N PRO A 193 -10.53 -1.87 -5.28
CA PRO A 193 -9.91 -0.84 -6.11
C PRO A 193 -8.62 -0.33 -5.46
N ILE A 194 -7.52 -0.36 -6.22
CA ILE A 194 -6.23 0.20 -5.81
C ILE A 194 -6.09 1.59 -6.43
N TYR A 195 -5.88 2.59 -5.59
CA TYR A 195 -5.65 3.96 -6.01
C TYR A 195 -4.14 4.24 -6.05
N GLY A 196 -3.58 4.55 -7.22
CA GLY A 196 -2.16 4.87 -7.42
C GLY A 196 -1.83 5.21 -8.88
N GLU A 197 -0.67 5.84 -9.10
CA GLU A 197 -0.20 6.36 -10.42
C GLU A 197 -0.08 5.28 -11.49
N ALA A 198 0.26 4.05 -11.12
CA ALA A 198 0.37 2.93 -12.04
C ALA A 198 -0.98 2.47 -12.63
N ARG A 199 -2.12 2.94 -12.09
CA ARG A 199 -3.43 2.74 -12.73
C ARG A 199 -3.51 3.52 -14.03
N ASP A 200 -2.95 4.72 -14.10
CA ASP A 200 -2.99 5.54 -15.31
C ASP A 200 -2.10 4.94 -16.40
N ASP A 201 -0.95 4.37 -16.04
CA ASP A 201 -0.11 3.61 -16.96
C ASP A 201 -0.76 2.27 -17.39
N ALA A 202 -1.40 1.55 -16.47
CA ALA A 202 -2.14 0.34 -16.82
C ALA A 202 -3.36 0.64 -17.71
N LEU A 203 -4.06 1.76 -17.48
CA LEU A 203 -5.13 2.25 -18.34
C LEU A 203 -4.59 2.68 -19.71
N ARG A 204 -3.42 3.32 -19.75
CA ARG A 204 -2.75 3.71 -21.00
C ARG A 204 -2.34 2.50 -21.82
N MET A 205 -1.75 1.48 -21.19
CA MET A 205 -1.40 0.22 -21.85
C MET A 205 -2.65 -0.55 -22.31
N ALA A 206 -3.71 -0.62 -21.49
CA ALA A 206 -4.97 -1.24 -21.91
C ALA A 206 -5.63 -0.47 -23.06
N ALA A 207 -5.49 0.86 -23.09
CA ALA A 207 -5.95 1.68 -24.20
C ALA A 207 -5.09 1.45 -25.46
N GLU A 208 -3.78 1.31 -25.34
CA GLU A 208 -2.87 0.98 -26.44
C GLU A 208 -3.19 -0.43 -27.02
N GLU A 209 -3.41 -1.44 -26.18
CA GLU A 209 -3.87 -2.78 -26.61
C GLU A 209 -5.22 -2.71 -27.35
N LEU A 210 -6.19 -1.93 -26.86
CA LEU A 210 -7.49 -1.74 -27.53
C LEU A 210 -7.38 -0.97 -28.86
N ILE A 211 -6.43 -0.02 -28.96
CA ILE A 211 -6.15 0.72 -30.20
C ILE A 211 -5.50 -0.19 -31.23
N GLU A 212 -4.56 -1.06 -30.82
CA GLU A 212 -3.97 -2.08 -31.70
C GLU A 212 -5.01 -3.12 -32.15
N GLU A 213 -5.94 -3.55 -31.28
CA GLU A 213 -7.04 -4.44 -31.67
C GLU A 213 -8.05 -3.78 -32.61
N ALA A 214 -8.23 -2.46 -32.52
CA ALA A 214 -9.16 -1.68 -33.35
C ALA A 214 -8.59 -1.25 -34.71
N HIS A 215 -7.27 -1.33 -34.89
CA HIS A 215 -6.59 -0.98 -36.15
C HIS A 215 -5.84 -2.19 -36.72
N PRO A 216 -6.41 -2.91 -37.71
CA PRO A 216 -5.80 -4.09 -38.33
C PRO A 216 -4.54 -3.78 -39.14
#